data_AF-A0A0T8M572-F1
#
_entry.id   AF-A0A0T8M572-F1
#
_cell.length_a   1.000
_cell.length_b   1.000
_cell.length_c   1.000
_cell.angle_alpha   90.00
_cell.angle_beta   90.00
_cell.angle_gamma   90.00
#
_symmetry.space_group_name_H-M   'P 1'
#
loop_
_entity.id
_entity.type
_entity.pdbx_description
1 polymer ?
#
loop_
_entity_poly.entity_id
_entity_poly.type
_entity_poly.pdbx_seq_one_letter_code
_entity_poly.pdbx_strand_id
1 'polypeptide(L)'
;MRRNPYPLVWNCLRVSGVTAFFTRSSAANIPVNMKLCHDLGLNPDTYSVSIPLGSTINMAGVAITINLLTLAAVNTLGIPVDFATAFVLSVVAAISACGASGIAGGSLLLIPVACSLFGISNDIAIQVVGVGFVIGVIQDSCETALNSSTDVLFTAVAEYAATRKK
;
A
#
# COMPACT_ATOMS: atom_id res chain seq x y z
N MET A 1 8.36 -15.28 14.47
CA MET A 1 7.33 -15.53 15.51
C MET A 1 6.86 -16.98 15.41
N ARG A 2 6.72 -17.71 16.52
CA ARG A 2 5.94 -18.97 16.58
C ARG A 2 4.67 -18.75 17.42
N ARG A 3 3.96 -17.65 17.14
CA ARG A 3 2.70 -17.28 17.76
C ARG A 3 1.69 -17.00 16.66
N ASN A 4 0.41 -17.16 16.97
CA ASN A 4 -0.68 -16.83 16.07
C ASN A 4 -0.57 -15.33 15.67
N PRO A 5 -0.44 -14.99 14.37
CA PRO A 5 -0.36 -13.60 13.91
C PRO A 5 -1.72 -12.89 13.89
N TYR A 6 -2.83 -13.63 13.81
CA TYR A 6 -4.16 -13.05 13.62
C TYR A 6 -4.57 -12.02 14.68
N PRO A 7 -4.27 -12.20 15.99
CA PRO A 7 -4.59 -11.19 17.00
C PRO A 7 -3.90 -9.85 16.73
N LEU A 8 -2.64 -9.88 16.31
CA LEU A 8 -1.87 -8.67 15.99
C LEU A 8 -2.41 -8.02 14.72
N VAL A 9 -2.57 -8.79 13.65
CA VAL A 9 -3.12 -8.32 12.36
C VAL A 9 -4.47 -7.65 12.58
N TRP A 10 -5.34 -8.27 13.35
CA TRP A 10 -6.68 -7.77 13.61
C TRP A 10 -6.67 -6.49 14.46
N ASN A 11 -5.77 -6.38 15.42
CA ASN A 11 -5.59 -5.16 16.19
C ASN A 11 -5.10 -4.00 15.30
N CYS A 12 -4.11 -4.26 14.44
CA CYS A 12 -3.61 -3.29 13.46
C CYS A 12 -4.71 -2.83 12.50
N LEU A 13 -5.48 -3.77 11.93
CA LEU A 13 -6.59 -3.44 11.04
C LEU A 13 -7.68 -2.62 11.74
N ARG A 14 -8.06 -3.00 12.97
CA ARG A 14 -9.12 -2.31 13.72
C ARG A 14 -8.76 -0.89 14.13
N VAL A 15 -7.56 -0.68 14.66
CA VAL A 15 -7.17 0.62 15.22
C VAL A 15 -6.55 1.51 14.15
N SER A 16 -5.55 1.02 13.43
CA SER A 16 -4.89 1.79 12.38
C SER A 16 -5.67 1.78 11.07
N GLY A 17 -6.05 0.59 10.60
CA GLY A 17 -6.68 0.41 9.30
C GLY A 17 -8.03 1.12 9.17
N VAL A 18 -8.91 1.02 10.17
CA VAL A 18 -10.21 1.71 10.16
C VAL A 18 -10.03 3.23 10.18
N THR A 19 -9.12 3.77 10.99
CA THR A 19 -8.90 5.22 11.01
C THR A 19 -8.30 5.70 9.68
N ALA A 20 -7.28 5.01 9.16
CA ALA A 20 -6.68 5.29 7.86
C ALA A 20 -7.69 5.19 6.70
N PHE A 21 -8.64 4.25 6.77
CA PHE A 21 -9.70 4.10 5.77
C PHE A 21 -10.53 5.38 5.65
N PHE A 22 -10.92 5.99 6.77
CA PHE A 22 -11.73 7.20 6.76
C PHE A 22 -10.91 8.47 6.54
N THR A 23 -9.66 8.52 6.99
CA THR A 23 -8.80 9.69 6.77
C THR A 23 -8.22 9.75 5.36
N ARG A 24 -8.05 8.60 4.70
CA ARG A 24 -7.37 8.47 3.39
C ARG A 24 -5.99 9.11 3.36
N SER A 25 -5.29 9.09 4.50
CA SER A 25 -3.95 9.64 4.62
C SER A 25 -3.13 8.86 5.65
N SER A 26 -2.07 8.20 5.18
CA SER A 26 -1.10 7.51 6.04
C SER A 26 -0.39 8.51 6.96
N ALA A 27 -0.07 9.70 6.44
CA ALA A 27 0.58 10.76 7.21
C ALA A 27 -0.31 11.28 8.36
N ALA A 28 -1.61 11.49 8.10
CA ALA A 28 -2.55 11.87 9.14
C ALA A 28 -2.75 10.76 10.20
N ASN A 29 -2.48 9.50 9.85
CA ASN A 29 -2.62 8.35 10.73
C ASN A 29 -1.36 8.05 11.56
N ILE A 30 -0.24 8.77 11.35
CA ILE A 30 0.99 8.60 12.13
C ILE A 30 0.73 8.66 13.65
N PRO A 31 0.01 9.65 14.21
CA PRO A 31 -0.22 9.71 15.66
C PRO A 31 -1.00 8.50 16.20
N VAL A 32 -1.93 7.96 15.41
CA VAL A 32 -2.71 6.77 15.75
C VAL A 32 -1.80 5.55 15.79
N ASN A 33 -0.94 5.40 14.78
CA ASN A 33 0.03 4.31 14.69
C ASN A 33 1.07 4.36 15.83
N MET A 34 1.56 5.54 16.17
CA MET A 34 2.49 5.75 17.28
C MET A 34 1.86 5.34 18.62
N LYS A 35 0.62 5.74 18.87
CA LYS A 35 -0.13 5.33 20.06
C LYS A 35 -0.37 3.82 20.09
N LEU A 36 -0.74 3.21 18.96
CA LEU A 36 -0.93 1.77 18.88
C LEU A 36 0.36 0.99 19.16
N CYS A 37 1.52 1.48 18.68
CA CYS A 37 2.82 0.88 18.99
C CYS A 37 3.13 0.96 20.48
N HIS A 38 2.84 2.10 21.13
CA HIS A 38 2.96 2.26 22.57
C HIS A 38 2.06 1.28 23.33
N ASP A 39 0.79 1.14 22.92
CA ASP A 39 -0.18 0.23 23.56
C ASP A 39 0.19 -1.26 23.36
N LEU A 40 0.95 -1.57 22.31
CA LEU A 40 1.54 -2.89 22.05
C LEU A 40 2.85 -3.15 22.84
N GLY A 41 3.31 -2.17 23.62
CA GLY A 41 4.54 -2.26 24.40
C GLY A 41 5.81 -2.31 23.56
N LEU A 42 5.79 -1.73 22.36
CA LEU A 42 6.95 -1.65 21.47
C LEU A 42 7.95 -0.60 21.96
N ASN A 43 9.20 -0.69 21.51
CA ASN A 43 10.26 0.23 21.90
C ASN A 43 10.08 1.60 21.19
N PRO A 44 9.98 2.71 21.95
CA PRO A 44 9.89 4.07 21.39
C PRO A 44 10.98 4.42 20.38
N ASP A 45 12.20 3.95 20.60
CA ASP A 45 13.33 4.21 19.70
C ASP A 45 13.15 3.52 18.34
N THR A 46 12.38 2.43 18.29
CA THR A 46 12.10 1.69 17.06
C THR A 46 10.93 2.31 16.32
N TYR A 47 9.78 2.44 16.99
CA TYR A 47 8.55 2.87 16.31
C TYR A 47 8.54 4.36 15.93
N SER A 48 9.31 5.21 16.63
CA SER A 48 9.45 6.64 16.28
C SER A 48 10.13 6.89 14.94
N VAL A 49 10.92 5.93 14.46
CA VAL A 49 11.57 5.99 13.14
C VAL A 49 10.79 5.15 12.13
N SER A 50 10.39 3.93 12.50
CA SER A 50 9.77 3.00 11.54
C SER A 50 8.38 3.43 11.08
N ILE A 51 7.57 4.08 11.93
CA ILE A 51 6.21 4.51 11.56
C ILE A 51 6.23 5.68 10.57
N PRO A 52 6.96 6.80 10.80
CA PRO A 52 7.05 7.87 9.80
C PRO A 52 7.70 7.40 8.50
N LEU A 53 8.75 6.57 8.59
CA LEU A 53 9.38 5.99 7.40
C LEU A 53 8.38 5.11 6.64
N GLY A 54 7.69 4.20 7.33
CA GLY A 54 6.67 3.30 6.77
C GLY A 54 5.57 4.06 6.03
N SER A 55 5.04 5.14 6.63
CA SER A 55 4.01 5.98 6.02
C SER A 55 4.42 6.57 4.65
N THR A 56 5.72 6.55 4.30
CA THR A 56 6.21 6.97 2.99
C THR A 56 6.56 5.79 2.08
N ILE A 57 7.33 4.82 2.58
CA ILE A 57 7.89 3.77 1.73
C ILE A 57 6.96 2.54 1.59
N ASN A 58 6.09 2.29 2.56
CA ASN A 58 5.26 1.10 2.59
C ASN A 58 3.95 1.34 1.82
N MET A 59 4.05 1.26 0.50
CA MET A 59 2.99 1.57 -0.45
C MET A 59 2.45 0.31 -1.15
N ALA A 60 2.22 -0.77 -0.41
CA ALA A 60 1.73 -2.03 -0.97
C ALA A 60 0.34 -1.91 -1.63
N GLY A 61 -0.56 -1.13 -1.03
CA GLY A 61 -1.88 -0.81 -1.60
C GLY A 61 -1.77 -0.09 -2.94
N VAL A 62 -0.84 0.87 -3.07
CA VAL A 62 -0.57 1.60 -4.32
C VAL A 62 -0.13 0.63 -5.41
N ALA A 63 0.78 -0.28 -5.09
CA ALA A 63 1.23 -1.31 -6.03
C ALA A 63 0.07 -2.22 -6.47
N ILE A 64 -0.82 -2.62 -5.54
CA ILE A 64 -2.02 -3.40 -5.86
C ILE A 64 -2.94 -2.62 -6.81
N THR A 65 -3.21 -1.35 -6.53
CA THR A 65 -4.06 -0.50 -7.38
C THR A 65 -3.52 -0.38 -8.79
N ILE A 66 -2.21 -0.09 -8.95
CA ILE A 66 -1.55 0.02 -10.26
C ILE A 66 -1.69 -1.30 -11.03
N ASN A 67 -1.37 -2.43 -10.39
CA ASN A 67 -1.47 -3.75 -11.00
C ASN A 67 -2.92 -4.06 -11.43
N LEU A 68 -3.89 -3.83 -10.55
CA LEU A 68 -5.27 -4.24 -10.74
C LEU A 68 -5.94 -3.42 -11.85
N LEU A 69 -5.73 -2.09 -11.87
CA LEU A 69 -6.27 -1.23 -12.92
C LEU A 69 -5.58 -1.45 -14.28
N THR A 70 -4.26 -1.70 -14.29
CA THR A 70 -3.54 -2.02 -15.52
C THR A 70 -4.00 -3.35 -16.10
N LEU A 71 -4.08 -4.40 -15.27
CA LEU A 71 -4.56 -5.71 -15.71
C LEU A 71 -6.02 -5.64 -16.15
N ALA A 72 -6.88 -4.85 -15.49
CA ALA A 72 -8.25 -4.65 -15.94
C ALA A 72 -8.30 -4.03 -17.35
N ALA A 73 -7.48 -3.02 -17.63
CA ALA A 73 -7.39 -2.40 -18.96
C ALA A 73 -6.90 -3.41 -20.01
N VAL A 74 -5.82 -4.12 -19.72
CA VAL A 74 -5.22 -5.13 -20.60
C VAL A 74 -6.22 -6.24 -20.95
N ASN A 75 -6.94 -6.77 -19.96
CA ASN A 75 -7.99 -7.77 -20.18
C ASN A 75 -9.16 -7.20 -20.98
N THR A 76 -9.56 -5.95 -20.73
CA THR A 76 -10.65 -5.28 -21.47
C THR A 76 -10.30 -5.10 -22.95
N LEU A 77 -9.03 -4.86 -23.26
CA LEU A 77 -8.54 -4.72 -24.64
C LEU A 77 -8.22 -6.06 -25.32
N GLY A 78 -8.39 -7.19 -24.61
CA GLY A 78 -8.07 -8.52 -25.15
C GLY A 78 -6.57 -8.75 -25.38
N ILE A 79 -5.71 -7.98 -24.70
CA ILE A 79 -4.26 -8.13 -24.79
C ILE A 79 -3.84 -9.34 -23.95
N PRO A 80 -3.17 -10.36 -24.52
CA PRO A 80 -2.74 -11.51 -23.76
C PRO A 80 -1.64 -11.15 -22.76
N VAL A 81 -1.75 -11.68 -21.54
CA VAL A 81 -0.76 -11.51 -20.47
C VAL A 81 -0.22 -12.87 -20.09
N ASP A 82 1.08 -13.06 -20.28
CA ASP A 82 1.79 -14.21 -19.76
C ASP A 82 2.33 -13.92 -18.35
N PHE A 83 2.76 -14.97 -17.65
CA PHE A 83 3.26 -14.86 -16.29
C PHE A 83 4.47 -13.93 -16.17
N ALA A 84 5.39 -13.95 -17.16
CA ALA A 84 6.58 -13.12 -17.10
C ALA A 84 6.23 -11.63 -17.17
N THR A 85 5.32 -11.23 -18.06
CA THR A 85 4.89 -9.83 -18.16
C THR A 85 4.10 -9.39 -16.91
N ALA A 86 3.25 -10.27 -16.36
CA ALA A 86 2.56 -9.99 -15.10
C ALA A 86 3.52 -9.81 -13.90
N PHE A 87 4.60 -10.60 -13.86
CA PHE A 87 5.65 -10.47 -12.86
C PHE A 87 6.42 -9.15 -13.01
N VAL A 88 6.80 -8.78 -14.24
CA VAL A 88 7.46 -7.49 -14.52
C VAL A 88 6.57 -6.32 -14.13
N LEU A 89 5.29 -6.36 -14.49
CA LEU A 89 4.30 -5.37 -14.07
C LEU A 89 4.27 -5.23 -12.53
N SER A 90 4.29 -6.34 -11.80
CA SER A 90 4.28 -6.33 -10.33
C SER A 90 5.53 -5.66 -9.73
N VAL A 91 6.71 -5.92 -10.32
CA VAL A 91 7.98 -5.28 -9.91
C VAL A 91 7.95 -3.78 -10.21
N VAL A 92 7.52 -3.39 -11.41
CA VAL A 92 7.40 -1.98 -11.79
C VAL A 92 6.41 -1.26 -10.89
N ALA A 93 5.23 -1.84 -10.65
CA ALA A 93 4.23 -1.28 -9.75
C ALA A 93 4.76 -1.10 -8.32
N ALA A 94 5.54 -2.05 -7.79
CA ALA A 94 6.15 -1.94 -6.47
C ALA A 94 7.18 -0.81 -6.39
N ILE A 95 8.05 -0.67 -7.40
CA ILE A 95 9.05 0.40 -7.46
C ILE A 95 8.37 1.75 -7.63
N SER A 96 7.41 1.86 -8.55
CA SER A 96 6.64 3.07 -8.79
C SER A 96 5.87 3.49 -7.55
N ALA A 97 5.28 2.54 -6.82
CA ALA A 97 4.53 2.80 -5.60
C ALA A 97 5.36 3.53 -4.52
N CYS A 98 6.62 3.14 -4.34
CA CYS A 98 7.54 3.84 -3.44
C CYS A 98 7.76 5.31 -3.87
N GLY A 99 7.72 5.59 -5.18
CA GLY A 99 7.87 6.94 -5.75
C GLY A 99 6.63 7.83 -5.65
N ALA A 100 5.45 7.27 -5.41
CA ALA A 100 4.19 8.03 -5.26
C ALA A 100 3.94 8.56 -3.83
N SER A 101 4.87 8.30 -2.91
CA SER A 101 4.76 8.70 -1.51
C SER A 101 4.44 10.19 -1.34
N GLY A 102 3.34 10.49 -0.67
CA GLY A 102 2.96 11.85 -0.28
C GLY A 102 2.11 12.61 -1.30
N ILE A 103 1.75 11.99 -2.43
CA ILE A 103 0.84 12.57 -3.43
C ILE A 103 -0.53 11.93 -3.28
N ALA A 104 -1.56 12.73 -2.99
CA ALA A 104 -2.95 12.25 -2.99
C ALA A 104 -3.33 11.72 -4.38
N GLY A 105 -3.78 10.47 -4.45
CA GLY A 105 -4.05 9.80 -5.73
C GLY A 105 -2.80 9.47 -6.56
N GLY A 106 -1.62 9.43 -5.94
CA GLY A 106 -0.34 9.12 -6.62
C GLY A 106 -0.33 7.76 -7.33
N SER A 107 -1.10 6.78 -6.84
CA SER A 107 -1.33 5.48 -7.50
C SER A 107 -1.88 5.66 -8.93
N LEU A 108 -2.83 6.58 -9.12
CA LEU A 108 -3.47 6.82 -10.41
C LEU A 108 -2.50 7.43 -11.43
N LEU A 109 -1.59 8.30 -10.99
CA LEU A 109 -0.61 8.95 -11.87
C LEU A 109 0.44 7.97 -12.44
N LEU A 110 0.58 6.79 -11.84
CA LEU A 110 1.53 5.77 -12.24
C LEU A 110 0.92 4.70 -13.15
N ILE A 111 -0.41 4.67 -13.30
CA ILE A 111 -1.10 3.74 -14.20
C ILE A 111 -0.63 3.90 -15.66
N PRO A 112 -0.43 5.10 -16.22
CA PRO A 112 0.08 5.24 -17.60
C PRO A 112 1.43 4.57 -17.82
N VAL A 113 2.32 4.61 -16.83
CA VAL A 113 3.63 3.93 -16.90
C VAL A 113 3.42 2.42 -16.99
N ALA A 114 2.55 1.86 -16.16
CA ALA A 114 2.23 0.43 -16.19
C ALA A 114 1.52 0.00 -17.48
N CYS A 115 0.55 0.78 -17.97
CA CYS A 115 -0.13 0.58 -19.25
C CYS A 115 0.84 0.58 -20.45
N SER A 116 1.87 1.42 -20.42
CA SER A 116 2.86 1.51 -21.50
C SER A 116 3.64 0.21 -21.72
N LEU A 117 3.82 -0.62 -20.68
CA LEU A 117 4.45 -1.93 -20.76
C LEU A 117 3.69 -2.90 -21.69
N PHE A 118 2.39 -2.68 -21.86
CA PHE A 118 1.52 -3.48 -22.71
C PHE A 118 1.20 -2.80 -24.05
N GLY A 119 1.89 -1.70 -24.38
CA GLY A 119 1.64 -0.94 -25.60
C GLY A 119 0.29 -0.20 -25.62
N ILE A 120 -0.33 0.01 -24.46
CA ILE A 120 -1.57 0.78 -24.34
C ILE A 120 -1.24 2.26 -24.52
N SER A 121 -1.98 2.94 -25.41
CA SER A 121 -1.77 4.36 -25.67
C SER A 121 -2.15 5.22 -24.45
N ASN A 122 -1.53 6.40 -24.36
CA ASN A 122 -1.83 7.35 -23.28
C ASN A 122 -3.32 7.77 -23.26
N ASP A 123 -3.97 7.85 -24.43
CA ASP A 123 -5.40 8.19 -24.52
C ASP A 123 -6.27 7.17 -23.78
N ILE A 124 -5.97 5.88 -23.91
CA ILE A 124 -6.68 4.81 -23.19
C ILE A 124 -6.24 4.80 -21.72
N ALA A 125 -4.94 4.94 -21.44
CA ALA A 125 -4.45 4.95 -20.06
C ALA A 125 -5.08 6.07 -19.21
N ILE A 126 -5.33 7.25 -19.78
CA ILE A 126 -6.03 8.35 -19.10
C ILE A 126 -7.49 7.98 -18.80
N GLN A 127 -8.16 7.19 -19.65
CA GLN A 127 -9.50 6.70 -19.34
C GLN A 127 -9.49 5.74 -18.14
N VAL A 128 -8.46 4.89 -18.01
CA VAL A 128 -8.27 4.01 -16.84
C VAL A 128 -8.09 4.84 -15.57
N VAL A 129 -7.30 5.91 -15.65
CA VAL A 129 -7.17 6.89 -14.55
C VAL A 129 -8.53 7.50 -14.20
N GLY A 130 -9.34 7.85 -15.20
CA GLY A 130 -10.71 8.34 -15.01
C GLY A 130 -11.60 7.35 -14.24
N VAL A 131 -11.54 6.05 -14.59
CA VAL A 131 -12.23 5.00 -13.82
C VAL A 131 -11.71 4.95 -12.38
N GLY A 132 -10.39 5.04 -12.20
CA GLY A 132 -9.74 5.13 -10.89
C GLY A 132 -10.25 6.29 -10.04
N PHE A 133 -10.46 7.48 -10.64
CA PHE A 133 -11.05 8.62 -9.94
C PHE A 133 -12.51 8.36 -9.51
N VAL A 134 -13.32 7.72 -10.35
CA VAL A 134 -14.72 7.41 -10.05
C VAL A 134 -14.84 6.48 -8.83
N ILE A 135 -13.99 5.46 -8.76
CA ILE A 135 -13.95 4.52 -7.62
C ILE A 135 -13.02 5.00 -6.49
N GLY A 136 -12.34 6.14 -6.68
CA GLY A 136 -11.17 6.55 -5.94
C GLY A 136 -11.42 6.73 -4.45
N VAL A 137 -12.65 7.13 -4.06
CA VAL A 137 -13.00 7.22 -2.64
C VAL A 137 -12.83 5.89 -1.93
N ILE A 138 -13.36 4.80 -2.51
CA ILE A 138 -13.29 3.47 -1.88
C ILE A 138 -11.90 2.86 -2.06
N GLN A 139 -11.34 3.01 -3.27
CA GLN A 139 -10.03 2.45 -3.59
C GLN A 139 -8.92 3.07 -2.73
N ASP A 140 -8.85 4.39 -2.63
CA ASP A 140 -7.85 5.12 -1.85
C ASP A 140 -8.01 4.87 -0.34
N SER A 141 -9.25 4.75 0.14
CA SER A 141 -9.54 4.32 1.52
C SER A 141 -8.99 2.93 1.83
N CYS A 142 -9.24 1.94 0.98
CA CYS A 142 -8.70 0.59 1.16
C CYS A 142 -7.17 0.56 1.07
N GLU A 143 -6.60 1.27 0.08
CA GLU A 143 -5.17 1.41 -0.13
C GLU A 143 -4.48 1.99 1.11
N THR A 144 -4.98 3.12 1.62
CA THR A 144 -4.45 3.78 2.81
C THR A 144 -4.59 2.89 4.04
N ALA A 145 -5.74 2.22 4.22
CA ALA A 145 -5.98 1.31 5.34
C ALA A 145 -4.97 0.16 5.39
N LEU A 146 -4.69 -0.43 4.22
CA LEU A 146 -3.69 -1.50 4.10
C LEU A 146 -2.29 -0.97 4.42
N ASN A 147 -1.86 0.10 3.75
CA ASN A 147 -0.53 0.69 3.94
C ASN A 147 -0.28 1.03 5.42
N SER A 148 -1.20 1.77 6.02
CA SER A 148 -1.02 2.28 7.39
C SER A 148 -1.10 1.17 8.45
N SER A 149 -2.00 0.19 8.29
CA SER A 149 -2.11 -0.92 9.24
C SER A 149 -0.89 -1.82 9.20
N THR A 150 -0.29 -2.03 8.04
CA THR A 150 0.91 -2.86 7.92
C THR A 150 2.17 -2.17 8.42
N ASP A 151 2.22 -0.83 8.51
CA ASP A 151 3.35 -0.11 9.15
C ASP A 151 3.55 -0.57 10.60
N VAL A 152 2.44 -0.65 11.35
CA VAL A 152 2.46 -1.10 12.75
C VAL A 152 2.75 -2.60 12.81
N LEU A 153 2.15 -3.39 11.92
CA LEU A 153 2.38 -4.83 11.86
C LEU A 153 3.85 -5.16 11.63
N PHE A 154 4.49 -4.53 10.64
CA PHE A 154 5.90 -4.77 10.33
C PHE A 154 6.82 -4.28 11.44
N THR A 155 6.52 -3.14 12.05
CA THR A 155 7.25 -2.64 13.21
C THR A 155 7.23 -3.65 14.37
N ALA A 156 6.04 -4.13 14.74
CA ALA A 156 5.86 -5.12 15.80
C ALA A 156 6.56 -6.46 15.47
N VAL A 157 6.44 -6.93 14.22
CA VAL A 157 7.10 -8.17 13.76
C VAL A 157 8.62 -8.05 13.83
N ALA A 158 9.19 -6.93 13.38
CA ALA A 158 10.62 -6.68 13.42
C ALA A 158 11.15 -6.68 14.87
N GLU A 159 10.46 -6.01 15.78
CA GLU A 159 10.86 -5.93 17.18
C GLU A 159 10.75 -7.29 17.90
N TYR A 160 9.65 -8.01 17.70
CA TYR A 160 9.48 -9.35 18.30
C TYR A 160 10.47 -10.38 17.72
N ALA A 161 10.97 -10.15 16.51
CA ALA A 161 12.05 -10.94 15.94
C ALA A 161 13.41 -10.57 16.54
N ALA A 162 13.67 -9.28 16.78
CA ALA A 162 14.92 -8.80 17.37
C ALA A 162 15.08 -9.20 18.84
N THR A 163 14.00 -9.10 19.64
CA THR A 163 13.97 -9.51 21.05
C THR A 163 14.24 -11.00 21.26
N ARG A 164 13.97 -11.85 20.26
CA ARG A 164 14.33 -13.28 20.30
C ARG A 164 15.82 -13.59 20.08
N LYS A 165 16.56 -12.65 19.49
CA LYS A 165 18.00 -12.82 19.25
C LYS A 165 18.85 -12.39 20.45
N LYS A 166 18.22 -11.72 21.42
CA LYS A 166 18.79 -11.44 22.74
C LYS A 166 18.44 -12.57 23.69
#